data_AF-A0A520A304-F1
#
_entry.id   AF-A0A520A304-F1
#
_cell.length_a   1.000
_cell.length_b   1.000
_cell.length_c   1.000
_cell.angle_alpha   90.00
_cell.angle_beta   90.00
_cell.angle_gamma   90.00
#
_symmetry.space_group_name_H-M   'P 1'
#
loop_
_entity.id
_entity.type
_entity.pdbx_description
1 polymer ?
#
loop_
_entity_poly.entity_id
_entity_poly.type
_entity_poly.pdbx_seq_one_letter_code
_entity_poly.pdbx_strand_id
1 'polypeptide(L)'
;KPVLRKDIKVLGKQGLGIVYAGANTMYSGHYISEHDKKISEKLGYVMCGGDLSSPTEVTEQYLLDLEREAFLSLCGERKTLERIQSIVTKGKPLRN
;
A
#
# COMPACT_ATOMS: atom_id res chain seq x y z
N LYS A 1 -23.49 -2.32 -15.35
CA LYS A 1 -22.42 -2.12 -14.35
C LYS A 1 -22.42 -3.33 -13.42
N PRO A 2 -21.26 -3.88 -13.04
CA PRO A 2 -21.19 -4.94 -12.03
C PRO A 2 -21.74 -4.45 -10.68
N VAL A 3 -22.34 -5.36 -9.91
CA VAL A 3 -22.88 -5.06 -8.58
C VAL A 3 -21.72 -5.00 -7.59
N LEU A 4 -21.59 -3.87 -6.89
CA LEU A 4 -20.52 -3.67 -5.90
C LEU A 4 -20.74 -4.57 -4.69
N ARG A 5 -19.67 -5.25 -4.27
CA ARG A 5 -19.69 -6.16 -3.12
C ARG A 5 -19.74 -5.41 -1.80
N LYS A 6 -20.33 -6.03 -0.77
CA LYS A 6 -20.49 -5.48 0.59
C LYS A 6 -19.98 -6.40 1.70
N ASP A 7 -19.41 -7.52 1.30
CA ASP A 7 -19.09 -8.69 2.12
C ASP A 7 -17.56 -8.92 2.21
N ILE A 8 -16.75 -7.86 2.09
CA ILE A 8 -15.30 -7.98 2.09
C ILE A 8 -14.80 -7.84 3.52
N LYS A 9 -14.28 -8.93 4.10
CA LYS A 9 -13.71 -8.93 5.44
C LYS A 9 -12.28 -8.38 5.43
N VAL A 10 -12.05 -7.32 6.19
CA VAL A 10 -10.73 -6.75 6.46
C VAL A 10 -10.33 -6.98 7.92
N LEU A 11 -9.03 -6.90 8.22
CA LEU A 11 -8.48 -7.24 9.54
C LEU A 11 -8.27 -6.05 10.47
N GLY A 12 -8.36 -4.81 9.97
CA GLY A 12 -8.12 -3.60 10.74
C GLY A 12 -6.71 -3.54 11.34
N LYS A 13 -6.58 -2.88 12.49
CA LYS A 13 -5.31 -2.66 13.21
C LYS A 13 -4.53 -3.92 13.55
N GLN A 14 -5.23 -5.04 13.77
CA GLN A 14 -4.57 -6.33 14.04
C GLN A 14 -3.74 -6.79 12.83
N GLY A 15 -4.33 -6.75 11.62
CA GLY A 15 -3.61 -7.07 10.39
C GLY A 15 -2.53 -6.04 10.06
N LEU A 16 -2.82 -4.76 10.28
CA LEU A 16 -1.89 -3.67 9.98
C LEU A 16 -0.61 -3.76 10.82
N GLY A 17 -0.73 -4.15 12.10
CA GLY A 17 0.42 -4.37 12.97
C GLY A 17 1.38 -5.45 12.44
N ILE A 18 0.84 -6.52 11.84
CA ILE A 18 1.64 -7.58 11.21
C ILE A 18 2.39 -7.03 10.00
N VAL A 19 1.74 -6.21 9.17
CA VAL A 19 2.39 -5.58 8.02
C VAL A 19 3.53 -4.67 8.45
N TYR A 20 3.30 -3.81 9.46
CA TYR A 20 4.33 -2.91 9.96
C TYR A 20 5.52 -3.66 10.56
N ALA A 21 5.26 -4.72 11.33
CA ALA A 21 6.32 -5.58 11.85
C ALA A 21 7.14 -6.20 10.69
N GLY A 22 6.47 -6.79 9.70
CA GLY A 22 7.12 -7.40 8.54
C GLY A 22 7.93 -6.41 7.70
N ALA A 23 7.34 -5.25 7.38
CA ALA A 23 8.01 -4.20 6.62
C ALA A 23 9.24 -3.67 7.38
N ASN A 24 9.13 -3.51 8.71
CA ASN A 24 10.25 -3.08 9.53
C ASN A 24 11.35 -4.15 9.60
N THR A 25 11.01 -5.43 9.75
CA THR A 25 11.98 -6.53 9.72
C THR A 25 12.73 -6.58 8.38
N MET A 26 12.02 -6.45 7.26
CA MET A 26 12.63 -6.44 5.93
C MET A 26 13.58 -5.25 5.73
N TYR A 27 13.17 -4.08 6.22
CA TYR A 27 13.99 -2.87 6.17
C TYR A 27 15.24 -2.99 7.05
N SER A 28 15.09 -3.41 8.31
CA SER A 28 16.20 -3.65 9.23
C SER A 28 17.14 -4.73 8.71
N GLY A 29 16.62 -5.75 8.01
CA GLY A 29 17.40 -6.79 7.34
C GLY A 29 18.05 -6.35 6.01
N HIS A 30 17.89 -5.09 5.60
CA HIS A 30 18.45 -4.52 4.37
C HIS A 30 17.96 -5.21 3.08
N TYR A 31 16.78 -5.85 3.13
CA TYR A 31 16.15 -6.47 1.96
C TYR A 31 15.34 -5.48 1.11
N ILE A 32 14.90 -4.37 1.71
CA ILE A 32 14.09 -3.34 1.06
C ILE A 32 14.63 -1.95 1.39
N SER A 33 14.47 -0.99 0.48
CA SER A 33 14.79 0.41 0.77
C SER A 33 13.74 1.03 1.70
N GLU A 34 14.07 2.20 2.26
CA GLU A 34 13.10 3.00 3.02
C GLU A 34 11.85 3.34 2.19
N HIS A 35 12.01 3.56 0.88
CA HIS A 35 10.88 3.86 0.00
C HIS A 35 9.98 2.64 -0.20
N ASP A 36 10.58 1.46 -0.36
CA ASP A 36 9.84 0.20 -0.49
C ASP A 36 9.10 -0.13 0.83
N LYS A 37 9.70 0.19 1.99
CA LYS A 37 9.01 0.12 3.29
C LYS A 37 7.77 1.01 3.30
N LYS A 38 7.90 2.28 2.90
CA LYS A 38 6.76 3.22 2.84
C LYS A 38 5.64 2.74 1.90
N ILE A 39 5.99 2.18 0.74
CA ILE A 39 5.03 1.59 -0.19
C ILE A 39 4.33 0.38 0.44
N SER A 40 5.09 -0.53 1.07
CA SER A 40 4.57 -1.72 1.74
C SER A 40 3.59 -1.37 2.86
N GLU A 41 3.90 -0.36 3.68
CA GLU A 41 3.02 0.12 4.75
C GLU A 41 1.72 0.72 4.20
N LYS A 42 1.79 1.52 3.12
CA LYS A 42 0.60 2.06 2.44
C LYS A 42 -0.27 0.98 1.81
N LEU A 43 0.35 -0.04 1.19
CA LEU A 43 -0.37 -1.19 0.66
C LEU A 43 -1.08 -1.97 1.78
N GLY A 44 -0.36 -2.21 2.89
CA GLY A 44 -0.92 -2.83 4.08
C GLY A 44 -2.12 -2.08 4.65
N TYR A 45 -2.03 -0.75 4.69
CA TYR A 45 -3.14 0.12 5.12
C TYR A 45 -4.40 -0.12 4.28
N VAL A 46 -4.30 -0.17 2.96
CA VAL A 46 -5.45 -0.45 2.08
C VAL A 46 -5.97 -1.88 2.31
N MET A 47 -5.10 -2.89 2.30
CA MET A 47 -5.49 -4.28 2.46
C MET A 47 -6.14 -4.58 3.82
N CYS A 48 -5.74 -3.86 4.87
CA CYS A 48 -6.29 -4.01 6.22
C CYS A 48 -7.55 -3.16 6.44
N GLY A 49 -8.01 -2.42 5.44
CA GLY A 49 -9.19 -1.57 5.55
C GLY A 49 -8.97 -0.28 6.34
N GLY A 50 -7.76 0.29 6.26
CA GLY A 50 -7.42 1.57 6.86
C GLY A 50 -7.32 1.54 8.38
N ASP A 51 -7.93 2.53 9.05
CA ASP A 51 -7.79 2.75 10.51
C ASP A 51 -8.85 2.01 11.36
N LEU A 52 -9.46 0.95 10.83
CA LEU A 52 -10.46 0.16 11.55
C LEU A 52 -9.84 -0.54 12.75
N SER A 53 -10.48 -0.45 13.92
CA SER A 53 -9.94 -1.00 15.17
C SER A 53 -9.96 -2.53 15.25
N SER A 54 -10.86 -3.18 14.51
CA SER A 54 -11.09 -4.63 14.54
C SER A 54 -11.48 -5.18 13.17
N PRO A 55 -11.42 -6.51 13.00
CA PRO A 55 -11.90 -7.14 11.78
C PRO A 55 -13.36 -6.77 11.50
N THR A 56 -13.63 -6.27 10.29
CA THR A 56 -14.90 -5.66 9.91
C THR A 56 -15.23 -6.03 8.48
N GLU A 57 -16.51 -6.14 8.14
CA GLU A 57 -16.96 -6.26 6.74
C GLU A 57 -17.13 -4.88 6.14
N VAL A 58 -16.53 -4.66 4.98
CA VAL A 58 -16.56 -3.40 4.25
C VAL A 58 -17.07 -3.60 2.83
N THR A 59 -17.45 -2.48 2.21
CA THR A 59 -17.83 -2.48 0.80
C THR A 59 -16.62 -2.45 -0.10
N GLU A 60 -16.77 -2.96 -1.32
CA GLU A 60 -15.78 -2.83 -2.39
C GLU A 60 -15.45 -1.36 -2.65
N GLN A 61 -16.47 -0.50 -2.67
CA GLN A 61 -16.28 0.93 -2.90
C GLN A 61 -15.39 1.57 -1.83
N TYR A 62 -15.55 1.17 -0.56
CA TYR A 62 -14.68 1.63 0.53
C TYR A 62 -13.20 1.31 0.27
N LEU A 63 -12.90 0.09 -0.16
CA LEU A 63 -11.52 -0.31 -0.47
C LEU A 63 -10.98 0.40 -1.72
N LEU A 64 -11.80 0.57 -2.76
CA LEU A 64 -11.40 1.29 -3.97
C LEU A 64 -11.09 2.77 -3.69
N ASP A 65 -11.83 3.41 -2.78
CA ASP A 65 -11.57 4.79 -2.39
C ASP A 65 -10.28 4.91 -1.56
N LEU A 66 -10.03 3.97 -0.65
CA LEU A 66 -8.75 3.88 0.07
C LEU A 66 -7.57 3.63 -0.88
N GLU A 67 -7.72 2.69 -1.81
CA GLU A 67 -6.71 2.39 -2.82
C GLU A 67 -6.40 3.62 -3.68
N ARG A 68 -7.44 4.34 -4.14
CA ARG A 68 -7.26 5.56 -4.93
C ARG A 68 -6.47 6.61 -4.17
N GLU A 69 -6.82 6.88 -2.91
CA GLU A 69 -6.11 7.86 -2.09
C GLU A 69 -4.64 7.45 -1.87
N ALA A 70 -4.41 6.19 -1.48
CA ALA A 70 -3.06 5.66 -1.26
C ALA A 70 -2.20 5.70 -2.53
N PHE A 71 -2.78 5.29 -3.66
CA PHE A 71 -2.10 5.30 -4.96
C PHE A 71 -1.73 6.72 -5.38
N LEU A 72 -2.68 7.66 -5.35
CA LEU A 72 -2.42 9.05 -5.71
C LEU A 72 -1.37 9.70 -4.78
N SER A 73 -1.42 9.40 -3.48
CA SER A 73 -0.41 9.84 -2.52
C SER A 73 0.99 9.32 -2.89
N LEU A 74 1.11 8.03 -3.23
CA LEU A 74 2.38 7.42 -3.63
C LEU A 74 2.89 7.96 -4.97
N CYS A 75 2.01 8.24 -5.93
CA CYS A 75 2.38 8.89 -7.19
C CYS A 75 2.99 10.28 -6.99
N GLY A 76 2.60 10.99 -5.92
CA GLY A 76 3.20 12.27 -5.54
C GLY A 76 4.60 12.18 -4.95
N GLU A 77 5.10 10.98 -4.64
CA GLU A 77 6.42 10.80 -4.03
C GLU A 77 7.53 11.01 -5.06
N ARG A 78 8.52 11.84 -4.70
CA ARG A 78 9.67 12.12 -5.57
C ARG A 78 10.39 10.86 -6.05
N LYS A 79 10.64 9.89 -5.16
CA LYS A 79 11.29 8.61 -5.51
C LYS A 79 10.44 7.78 -6.48
N THR A 80 9.10 7.87 -6.40
CA THR A 80 8.19 7.23 -7.36
C THR A 80 8.27 7.91 -8.73
N LEU A 81 8.25 9.25 -8.77
CA LEU A 81 8.42 10.01 -10.01
C LEU A 81 9.77 9.73 -10.69
N GLU A 82 10.85 9.66 -9.92
CA GLU A 82 12.20 9.32 -10.43
C GLU A 82 12.24 7.89 -11.01
N ARG A 83 11.60 6.92 -10.35
CA ARG A 83 11.46 5.55 -10.86
C ARG A 83 10.64 5.52 -12.16
N ILE A 84 9.51 6.21 -12.23
CA ILE A 84 8.68 6.35 -13.44
C ILE A 84 9.51 6.98 -14.57
N GLN A 85 10.20 8.09 -14.30
CA GLN A 85 11.03 8.78 -15.29
C GLN A 85 12.12 7.85 -15.84
N SER A 86 12.79 7.07 -14.98
CA SER A 86 13.80 6.11 -15.42
C SER A 86 13.22 5.04 -16.32
N ILE A 87 12.03 4.51 -16.01
CA ILE A 87 11.36 3.51 -16.85
C ILE A 87 11.02 4.12 -18.21
N VAL A 88 10.44 5.32 -18.24
CA VAL A 88 10.03 5.99 -19.49
C VAL A 88 11.22 6.38 -20.35
N THR A 89 12.30 6.90 -19.74
CA THR A 89 13.44 7.47 -20.49
C THR A 89 14.52 6.45 -20.81
N LYS A 90 14.77 5.49 -19.91
CA LYS A 90 15.88 4.52 -20.02
C LYS A 90 15.41 3.09 -20.25
N GLY A 91 14.11 2.81 -20.14
CA GLY A 91 13.54 1.47 -20.22
C GLY A 91 13.94 0.54 -19.07
N LYS A 92 14.55 1.06 -18.00
CA LYS A 92 15.06 0.27 -16.87
C LYS A 92 14.55 0.84 -15.53
N PRO A 93 14.10 -0.02 -14.60
CA PRO A 93 13.74 0.42 -13.26
C PRO A 93 14.92 1.08 -12.56
N LEU A 94 14.67 2.22 -11.91
CA LEU A 94 15.66 2.82 -11.01
C LEU A 94 15.74 1.97 -9.73
N ARG A 95 16.96 1.57 -9.36
CA ARG A 95 17.24 0.89 -8.10
C ARG A 95 17.97 1.88 -7.19
N ASN A 96 17.28 2.30 -6.15
CA ASN A 96 17.69 3.22 -5.10
C ASN A 96 17.06 2.80 -3.78
#